data_AF-B5VSH8-F1
#
_entry.id   AF-B5VSH8-F1
#
_cell.length_a   1.000
_cell.length_b   1.000
_cell.length_c   1.000
_cell.angle_alpha   90.00
_cell.angle_beta   90.00
_cell.angle_gamma   90.00
#
_symmetry.space_group_name_H-M   'P 1'
#
loop_
_entity.id
_entity.type
_entity.pdbx_description
1 polymer ?
#
loop_
_entity_poly.entity_id
_entity_poly.type
_entity_poly.pdbx_seq_one_letter_code
_entity_poly.pdbx_strand_id
1 'polypeptide(L)'
;MKEELSKVSSMQNFEMIQRERLPTLYEVLIQRTSQPVDLWTFYTFLSQFPYAINYLDFWVDLMTHTRLCKNYIELVRKSLINFPQEQQQNGSTSTATFDLLNALIEEGHLDPEAPDKLLENSGPDVPFSPKLNELLGDWKHQSGIGQEALRNEDVALIVDEIMKRRSQQDGKPQITTKQLLHSAVGLCNTYLVSPEQSERYLSNIPMETRNRIIESVQIERKYDIEIFDDLK
;
A
#
# COMPACT_ATOMS: atom_id res chain seq x y z
N MET A 1 -44.61 -28.19 0.37
CA MET A 1 -44.11 -28.46 -1.01
C MET A 1 -44.38 -27.32 -1.99
N LYS A 2 -45.56 -26.67 -1.99
CA LYS A 2 -45.84 -25.51 -2.89
C LYS A 2 -45.08 -24.22 -2.53
N GLU A 3 -44.75 -24.00 -1.25
CA GLU A 3 -44.08 -22.79 -0.76
C GLU A 3 -42.57 -22.76 -1.08
N GLU A 4 -41.92 -23.92 -1.02
CA GLU A 4 -40.50 -24.11 -1.42
C GLU A 4 -40.31 -23.86 -2.93
N LEU A 5 -41.25 -24.31 -3.76
CA LEU A 5 -41.22 -24.10 -5.22
C LEU A 5 -41.40 -22.62 -5.61
N SER A 6 -42.21 -21.88 -4.84
CA SER A 6 -42.40 -20.44 -5.01
C SER A 6 -41.13 -19.65 -4.63
N LYS A 7 -40.43 -20.04 -3.57
CA LYS A 7 -39.17 -19.41 -3.15
C LYS A 7 -38.05 -19.66 -4.16
N VAL A 8 -37.90 -20.89 -4.65
CA VAL A 8 -36.90 -21.24 -5.68
C VAL A 8 -37.16 -20.47 -6.97
N SER A 9 -38.43 -20.36 -7.41
CA SER A 9 -38.79 -19.57 -8.59
C SER A 9 -38.51 -18.06 -8.41
N SER A 10 -38.76 -17.51 -7.21
CA SER A 10 -38.46 -16.12 -6.91
C SER A 10 -36.95 -15.82 -6.85
N MET A 11 -36.11 -16.75 -6.35
CA MET A 11 -34.66 -16.61 -6.35
C MET A 11 -34.07 -16.72 -7.75
N GLN A 12 -34.58 -17.62 -8.58
CA GLN A 12 -34.18 -17.75 -10.00
C GLN A 12 -34.52 -16.50 -10.80
N ASN A 13 -35.68 -15.88 -10.54
CA ASN A 13 -36.05 -14.60 -11.15
C ASN A 13 -35.12 -13.46 -10.73
N PHE A 14 -34.71 -13.41 -9.47
CA PHE A 14 -33.75 -12.39 -9.00
C PHE A 14 -32.37 -12.55 -9.67
N GLU A 15 -31.89 -13.78 -9.85
CA GLU A 15 -30.65 -14.05 -10.59
C GLU A 15 -30.75 -13.71 -12.08
N MET A 16 -31.91 -13.91 -12.72
CA MET A 16 -32.12 -13.46 -14.11
C MET A 16 -32.14 -11.93 -14.21
N ILE A 17 -32.84 -11.24 -13.31
CA ILE A 17 -32.88 -9.76 -13.28
C ILE A 17 -31.47 -9.18 -13.03
N GLN A 18 -30.67 -9.83 -12.18
CA GLN A 18 -29.27 -9.48 -11.95
C GLN A 18 -28.37 -9.67 -13.18
N ARG A 19 -28.73 -10.55 -14.11
CA ARG A 19 -28.00 -10.79 -15.37
C ARG A 19 -28.46 -9.89 -16.52
N GLU A 20 -29.70 -9.41 -16.48
CA GLU A 20 -30.29 -8.54 -17.51
C GLU A 20 -30.09 -7.04 -17.24
N ARG A 21 -29.65 -6.67 -16.04
CA ARG A 21 -29.32 -5.27 -15.74
C ARG A 21 -28.02 -4.83 -16.41
N LEU A 22 -27.96 -3.56 -16.78
CA LEU A 22 -26.70 -2.93 -17.16
C LEU A 22 -25.72 -2.98 -15.99
N PRO A 23 -24.42 -3.24 -16.23
CA PRO A 23 -23.43 -3.19 -15.18
C PRO A 23 -23.36 -1.81 -14.54
N THR A 24 -23.13 -1.79 -13.24
CA THR A 24 -22.81 -0.56 -12.51
C THR A 24 -21.41 -0.09 -12.86
N LEU A 25 -21.15 1.22 -12.68
CA LEU A 25 -19.80 1.78 -12.83
C LEU A 25 -18.79 1.01 -11.97
N TYR A 26 -19.15 0.70 -10.73
CA TYR A 26 -18.29 -0.07 -9.84
C TYR A 26 -17.91 -1.43 -10.44
N GLU A 27 -18.86 -2.18 -11.00
CA GLU A 27 -18.61 -3.49 -11.63
C GLU A 27 -17.70 -3.41 -12.84
N VAL A 28 -17.85 -2.36 -13.66
CA VAL A 28 -16.97 -2.08 -14.80
C VAL A 28 -15.56 -1.77 -14.31
N LEU A 29 -15.42 -0.92 -13.29
CA LEU A 29 -14.13 -0.53 -12.72
C LEU A 29 -13.38 -1.73 -12.12
N ILE A 30 -14.07 -2.62 -11.39
CA ILE A 30 -13.46 -3.83 -10.83
C ILE A 30 -13.33 -4.99 -11.83
N GLN A 31 -13.57 -4.75 -13.13
CA GLN A 31 -13.46 -5.73 -14.21
C GLN A 31 -14.31 -7.00 -14.01
N ARG A 32 -15.49 -6.87 -13.38
CA ARG A 32 -16.45 -7.98 -13.19
C ARG A 32 -17.40 -8.15 -14.38
N THR A 33 -17.18 -7.42 -15.46
CA THR A 33 -18.04 -7.36 -16.63
C THR A 33 -17.34 -7.91 -17.86
N SER A 34 -18.13 -8.34 -18.85
CA SER A 34 -17.65 -8.77 -20.16
C SER A 34 -18.19 -7.83 -21.24
N GLN A 35 -17.66 -7.93 -22.46
CA GLN A 35 -18.19 -7.22 -23.61
C GLN A 35 -19.71 -7.38 -23.73
N PRO A 36 -20.46 -6.34 -24.14
CA PRO A 36 -20.01 -5.06 -24.70
C PRO A 36 -19.77 -3.92 -23.68
N VAL A 37 -19.90 -4.16 -22.37
CA VAL A 37 -19.78 -3.13 -21.33
C VAL A 37 -18.65 -3.51 -20.37
N ASP A 38 -17.41 -3.44 -20.88
CA ASP A 38 -16.17 -3.70 -20.14
C ASP A 38 -15.39 -2.41 -19.86
N LEU A 39 -14.36 -2.51 -19.00
CA LEU A 39 -13.50 -1.39 -18.65
C LEU A 39 -12.85 -0.76 -19.88
N TRP A 40 -12.49 -1.57 -20.87
CA TRP A 40 -11.87 -1.10 -22.10
C TRP A 40 -12.83 -0.26 -22.95
N THR A 41 -14.07 -0.71 -23.11
CA THR A 41 -15.10 0.02 -23.84
C THR A 41 -15.46 1.31 -23.10
N PHE A 42 -15.54 1.27 -21.77
CA PHE A 42 -15.76 2.45 -20.95
C PHE A 42 -14.60 3.46 -21.04
N TYR A 43 -13.35 3.00 -21.00
CA TYR A 43 -12.15 3.81 -21.19
C TYR A 43 -12.15 4.45 -22.59
N THR A 44 -12.46 3.67 -23.64
CA THR A 44 -12.55 4.16 -25.01
C THR A 44 -13.61 5.24 -25.15
N PHE A 45 -14.78 5.05 -24.52
CA PHE A 45 -15.82 6.08 -24.47
C PHE A 45 -15.36 7.34 -23.75
N LEU A 46 -14.73 7.21 -22.58
CA LEU A 46 -14.25 8.36 -21.78
C LEU A 46 -13.07 9.10 -22.43
N SER A 47 -12.30 8.46 -23.31
CA SER A 47 -11.20 9.12 -24.02
C SER A 47 -11.64 10.31 -24.89
N GLN A 48 -12.94 10.38 -25.23
CA GLN A 48 -13.55 11.51 -25.94
C GLN A 48 -13.75 12.75 -25.04
N PHE A 49 -13.62 12.58 -23.71
CA PHE A 49 -13.84 13.61 -22.70
C PHE A 49 -12.54 13.84 -21.89
N PRO A 50 -11.71 14.84 -22.27
CA PRO A 50 -10.36 15.01 -21.73
C PRO A 50 -10.30 15.21 -20.21
N TYR A 51 -11.35 15.78 -19.61
CA TYR A 51 -11.41 15.94 -18.16
C TYR A 51 -11.91 14.68 -17.45
N ALA A 52 -12.82 13.91 -18.06
CA ALA A 52 -13.43 12.75 -17.43
C ALA A 52 -12.47 11.55 -17.41
N ILE A 53 -11.65 11.40 -18.46
CA ILE A 53 -10.63 10.34 -18.54
C ILE A 53 -9.59 10.47 -17.42
N ASN A 54 -9.23 11.69 -17.01
CA ASN A 54 -8.29 11.93 -15.91
C ASN A 54 -8.76 11.32 -14.58
N TYR A 55 -10.07 11.31 -14.31
CA TYR A 55 -10.62 10.66 -13.11
C TYR A 55 -10.53 9.14 -13.18
N LEU A 56 -10.71 8.56 -14.38
CA LEU A 56 -10.55 7.13 -14.58
C LEU A 56 -9.08 6.72 -14.43
N ASP A 57 -8.15 7.48 -15.03
CA ASP A 57 -6.71 7.26 -14.89
C ASP A 57 -6.28 7.37 -13.42
N PHE A 58 -6.75 8.41 -12.72
CA PHE A 58 -6.52 8.57 -11.29
C PHE A 58 -7.01 7.36 -10.49
N TRP A 59 -8.22 6.87 -10.76
CA TRP A 59 -8.77 5.69 -10.09
C TRP A 59 -7.90 4.44 -10.33
N VAL A 60 -7.45 4.22 -11.56
CA VAL A 60 -6.58 3.08 -11.91
C VAL A 60 -5.22 3.18 -11.19
N ASP A 61 -4.62 4.37 -11.18
CA ASP A 61 -3.35 4.61 -10.51
C ASP A 61 -3.49 4.48 -8.99
N LEU A 62 -4.58 4.98 -8.40
CA LEU A 62 -4.89 4.84 -6.97
C LEU A 62 -5.09 3.37 -6.57
N MET A 63 -5.78 2.58 -7.40
CA MET A 63 -5.91 1.14 -7.17
C MET A 63 -4.58 0.41 -7.29
N THR A 64 -3.69 0.87 -8.17
CA THR A 64 -2.33 0.34 -8.30
C THR A 64 -1.51 0.64 -7.05
N HIS A 65 -1.55 1.88 -6.55
CA HIS A 65 -0.94 2.26 -5.28
C HIS A 65 -1.49 1.43 -4.11
N THR A 66 -2.82 1.26 -4.05
CA THR A 66 -3.48 0.41 -3.02
C THR A 66 -2.96 -1.03 -3.04
N ARG A 67 -2.76 -1.62 -4.22
CA ARG A 67 -2.19 -2.97 -4.36
C ARG A 67 -0.73 -3.01 -3.92
N LEU A 68 0.06 -1.97 -4.23
CA LEU A 68 1.45 -1.86 -3.79
C LEU A 68 1.54 -1.83 -2.27
N CYS A 69 0.74 -1.00 -1.59
CA CYS A 69 0.71 -0.92 -0.13
C CYS A 69 0.31 -2.27 0.49
N LYS A 70 -0.74 -2.92 -0.02
CA LYS A 70 -1.16 -4.26 0.45
C LYS A 70 -0.08 -5.32 0.28
N ASN A 71 0.62 -5.31 -0.86
CA ASN A 71 1.68 -6.27 -1.13
C ASN A 71 2.88 -6.04 -0.21
N TYR A 72 3.25 -4.78 0.05
CA TYR A 72 4.27 -4.43 1.03
C TYR A 72 3.93 -4.96 2.44
N ILE A 73 2.70 -4.71 2.92
CA ILE A 73 2.23 -5.20 4.23
C ILE A 73 2.31 -6.72 4.29
N GLU A 74 1.83 -7.42 3.26
CA GLU A 74 1.86 -8.88 3.19
C GLU A 74 3.30 -9.42 3.20
N LEU A 75 4.21 -8.73 2.51
CA LEU A 75 5.62 -9.07 2.43
C LEU A 75 6.31 -8.89 3.79
N VAL A 76 6.05 -7.78 4.49
CA VAL A 76 6.55 -7.56 5.85
C VAL A 76 5.99 -8.63 6.80
N ARG A 77 4.69 -8.91 6.76
CA ARG A 77 4.06 -9.96 7.59
C ARG A 77 4.74 -11.32 7.39
N LYS A 78 4.89 -11.76 6.14
CA LYS A 78 5.58 -13.01 5.80
C LYS A 78 7.02 -13.02 6.30
N SER A 79 7.70 -11.90 6.17
CA SER A 79 9.08 -11.74 6.63
C SER A 79 9.20 -11.89 8.14
N LEU A 80 8.26 -11.35 8.93
CA LEU A 80 8.23 -11.47 10.38
C LEU A 80 7.90 -12.91 10.82
N ILE A 81 6.94 -13.57 10.17
CA ILE A 81 6.51 -14.94 10.52
C ILE A 81 7.56 -15.99 10.12
N ASN A 82 8.22 -15.83 8.97
CA ASN A 82 9.16 -16.82 8.46
C ASN A 82 10.55 -16.70 9.09
N PHE A 83 10.90 -15.54 9.65
CA PHE A 83 12.24 -15.31 10.21
C PHE A 83 12.66 -16.30 11.31
N PRO A 84 11.80 -16.62 12.31
CA PRO A 84 12.12 -17.60 13.34
C PRO A 84 12.32 -19.03 12.78
N GLN A 85 11.65 -19.37 11.66
CA GLN A 85 11.70 -20.72 11.08
C GLN A 85 12.97 -20.95 10.26
N GLU A 86 13.44 -19.93 9.54
CA GLU A 86 14.67 -19.99 8.73
C GLU A 86 15.94 -20.05 9.61
N GLN A 87 15.93 -19.37 10.76
CA GLN A 87 17.06 -19.41 11.70
C GLN A 87 17.30 -20.79 12.31
N GLN A 88 16.25 -21.56 12.59
CA GLN A 88 16.38 -22.92 13.12
C GLN A 88 16.97 -23.91 12.11
N GLN A 89 16.87 -23.63 10.81
CA GLN A 89 17.37 -24.53 9.76
C GLN A 89 18.78 -24.17 9.26
N ASN A 90 19.13 -22.87 9.20
CA ASN A 90 20.37 -22.45 8.53
C ASN A 90 21.52 -22.01 9.45
N GLY A 91 21.30 -21.84 10.76
CA GLY A 91 22.36 -21.64 11.78
C GLY A 91 23.36 -20.48 11.56
N SER A 92 23.20 -19.69 10.50
CA SER A 92 24.24 -18.78 9.97
C SER A 92 23.72 -17.37 9.64
N THR A 93 22.44 -17.09 9.86
CA THR A 93 21.84 -15.76 9.61
C THR A 93 21.89 -14.91 10.89
N SER A 94 22.49 -13.72 10.78
CA SER A 94 22.71 -12.72 11.85
C SER A 94 21.68 -12.76 12.98
N THR A 95 22.08 -13.27 14.14
CA THR A 95 21.31 -13.18 15.40
C THR A 95 20.89 -11.73 15.66
N ALA A 96 21.76 -10.76 15.39
CA ALA A 96 21.47 -9.34 15.56
C ALA A 96 20.25 -8.83 14.78
N THR A 97 19.98 -9.33 13.56
CA THR A 97 18.79 -8.92 12.79
C THR A 97 17.51 -9.46 13.43
N PHE A 98 17.57 -10.66 14.02
CA PHE A 98 16.43 -11.29 14.69
C PHE A 98 16.17 -10.66 16.04
N ASP A 99 17.23 -10.43 16.80
CA ASP A 99 17.15 -9.75 18.09
C ASP A 99 16.57 -8.34 17.92
N LEU A 100 16.97 -7.61 16.85
CA LEU A 100 16.42 -6.31 16.50
C LEU A 100 14.93 -6.37 16.12
N LEU A 101 14.53 -7.32 15.25
CA LEU A 101 13.12 -7.46 14.86
C LEU A 101 12.23 -7.87 16.05
N ASN A 102 12.69 -8.78 16.90
CA ASN A 102 11.96 -9.16 18.10
C ASN A 102 11.85 -8.01 19.09
N ALA A 103 12.91 -7.22 19.30
CA ALA A 103 12.85 -6.04 20.15
C ALA A 103 11.84 -5.00 19.61
N LEU A 104 11.80 -4.79 18.30
CA LEU A 104 10.81 -3.91 17.66
C LEU A 104 9.37 -4.44 17.84
N ILE A 105 9.16 -5.76 17.84
CA ILE A 105 7.85 -6.36 18.13
C ILE A 105 7.49 -6.23 19.62
N GLU A 106 8.41 -6.56 20.53
CA GLU A 106 8.21 -6.49 21.98
C GLU A 106 7.89 -5.06 22.46
N GLU A 107 8.53 -4.06 21.85
CA GLU A 107 8.32 -2.64 22.16
C GLU A 107 7.08 -2.05 21.46
N GLY A 108 6.36 -2.84 20.64
CA GLY A 108 5.12 -2.41 19.98
C GLY A 108 5.32 -1.53 18.74
N HIS A 109 6.55 -1.40 18.26
CA HIS A 109 6.88 -0.72 17.00
C HIS A 109 6.51 -1.55 15.77
N LEU A 110 6.45 -2.88 15.92
CA LEU A 110 6.02 -3.82 14.88
C LEU A 110 4.91 -4.73 15.42
N ASP A 111 3.80 -4.82 14.72
CA ASP A 111 2.74 -5.77 15.02
C ASP A 111 2.63 -6.80 13.87
N PRO A 112 2.95 -8.08 14.11
CA PRO A 112 2.85 -9.11 13.07
C PRO A 112 1.40 -9.36 12.63
N GLU A 113 0.43 -9.11 13.50
CA GLU A 113 -1.00 -9.25 13.19
C GLU A 113 -1.52 -8.01 12.44
N ALA A 114 -1.00 -6.82 12.77
CA ALA A 114 -1.34 -5.53 12.13
C ALA A 114 -0.11 -4.76 11.57
N PRO A 115 0.53 -5.25 10.48
CA PRO A 115 1.69 -4.60 9.87
C PRO A 115 1.32 -3.32 9.08
N ASP A 116 0.04 -3.04 8.90
CA ASP A 116 -0.51 -1.80 8.38
C ASP A 116 -0.16 -0.59 9.26
N LYS A 117 -0.07 -0.79 10.58
CA LYS A 117 0.37 0.26 11.53
C LYS A 117 1.78 0.77 11.28
N LEU A 118 2.60 0.02 10.54
CA LEU A 118 3.92 0.49 10.11
C LEU A 118 3.85 1.68 9.18
N LEU A 119 2.80 1.72 8.36
CA LEU A 119 2.61 2.79 7.40
C LEU A 119 2.10 4.04 8.14
N GLU A 120 1.16 3.86 9.09
CA GLU A 120 0.59 4.93 9.93
C GLU A 120 1.63 5.61 10.83
N ASN A 121 2.57 4.84 11.40
CA ASN A 121 3.55 5.30 12.36
C ASN A 121 4.88 5.79 11.72
N SER A 122 4.88 6.12 10.42
CA SER A 122 6.04 6.71 9.74
C SER A 122 6.39 8.14 10.21
N GLY A 123 5.74 8.64 11.28
CA GLY A 123 6.00 9.95 11.91
C GLY A 123 6.90 9.85 13.15
N PRO A 124 7.51 10.96 13.59
CA PRO A 124 8.40 10.96 14.74
C PRO A 124 7.63 10.83 16.07
N ASP A 125 8.31 10.28 17.08
CA ASP A 125 8.07 10.42 18.53
C ASP A 125 7.56 9.20 19.31
N VAL A 126 8.13 8.02 19.06
CA VAL A 126 8.46 7.10 20.17
C VAL A 126 9.95 6.82 20.12
N PRO A 127 10.76 7.43 21.02
CA PRO A 127 12.19 7.18 21.03
C PRO A 127 12.46 5.73 21.37
N PHE A 128 13.38 5.13 20.62
CA PHE A 128 13.79 3.75 20.86
C PHE A 128 14.35 3.58 22.27
N SER A 129 14.04 2.44 22.89
CA SER A 129 14.62 2.12 24.19
C SER A 129 16.15 2.06 24.10
N PRO A 130 16.88 2.27 25.22
CA PRO A 130 18.34 2.14 25.23
C PRO A 130 18.80 0.74 24.75
N LYS A 131 17.99 -0.30 25.01
CA LYS A 131 18.24 -1.67 24.55
C LYS A 131 18.09 -1.78 23.03
N LEU A 132 17.07 -1.16 22.46
CA LEU A 132 16.83 -1.20 21.01
C LEU A 132 17.87 -0.39 20.25
N ASN A 133 18.32 0.73 20.82
CA ASN A 133 19.44 1.50 20.29
C ASN A 133 20.77 0.72 20.30
N GLU A 134 21.03 -0.08 21.34
CA GLU A 134 22.20 -0.97 21.41
C GLU A 134 22.14 -2.04 20.31
N LEU A 135 21.00 -2.75 20.19
CA LEU A 135 20.78 -3.76 19.15
C LEU A 135 20.86 -3.17 17.73
N LEU A 136 20.33 -1.96 17.53
CA LEU A 136 20.44 -1.24 16.27
C LEU A 136 21.89 -0.89 15.95
N GLY A 137 22.67 -0.49 16.96
CA GLY A 137 24.11 -0.25 16.84
C GLY A 137 24.87 -1.51 16.41
N ASP A 138 24.67 -2.61 17.10
CA ASP A 138 25.29 -3.90 16.81
C ASP A 138 24.93 -4.40 15.41
N TRP A 139 23.64 -4.32 15.07
CA TRP A 139 23.16 -4.66 13.73
C TRP A 139 23.81 -3.79 12.65
N LYS A 140 23.95 -2.49 12.90
CA LYS A 140 24.57 -1.54 11.97
C LYS A 140 26.05 -1.83 11.74
N HIS A 141 26.78 -2.18 12.80
CA HIS A 141 28.18 -2.58 12.73
C HIS A 141 28.36 -3.87 11.92
N GLN A 142 27.52 -4.88 12.18
CA GLN A 142 27.54 -6.13 11.42
C GLN A 142 27.13 -5.92 9.96
N SER A 143 26.24 -4.97 9.72
CA SER A 143 25.70 -4.67 8.41
C SER A 143 26.64 -3.81 7.55
N GLY A 144 27.62 -3.12 8.14
CA GLY A 144 28.45 -2.16 7.40
C GLY A 144 27.67 -0.94 6.90
N ILE A 145 26.53 -0.63 7.52
CA ILE A 145 25.73 0.54 7.20
C ILE A 145 26.42 1.76 7.81
N GLY A 146 26.75 2.76 6.98
CA GLY A 146 27.39 3.99 7.44
C GLY A 146 26.59 4.67 8.56
N GLN A 147 27.29 5.29 9.53
CA GLN A 147 26.65 5.93 10.69
C GLN A 147 25.54 6.93 10.32
N GLU A 148 25.54 7.45 9.09
CA GLU A 148 24.62 8.48 8.63
C GLU A 148 23.36 7.98 7.91
N ALA A 149 23.33 6.72 7.44
CA ALA A 149 22.27 6.26 6.53
C ALA A 149 20.92 5.99 7.20
N LEU A 150 20.91 5.74 8.52
CA LEU A 150 19.73 5.50 9.35
C LEU A 150 19.80 6.44 10.57
N ARG A 151 19.90 7.75 10.31
CA ARG A 151 19.85 8.78 11.36
C ARG A 151 18.46 8.95 11.96
N ASN A 152 17.45 8.37 11.33
CA ASN A 152 16.07 8.45 11.78
C ASN A 152 15.70 7.13 12.47
N GLU A 153 15.07 7.23 13.64
CA GLU A 153 14.34 6.17 14.35
C GLU A 153 13.09 5.70 13.55
N ASP A 154 13.18 5.75 12.23
CA ASP A 154 12.12 5.40 11.30
C ASP A 154 12.17 3.89 11.08
N VAL A 155 11.30 3.20 11.82
CA VAL A 155 11.13 1.75 11.80
C VAL A 155 10.91 1.26 10.37
N ALA A 156 10.22 2.03 9.53
CA ALA A 156 9.91 1.66 8.16
C ALA A 156 11.18 1.56 7.28
N LEU A 157 12.15 2.47 7.48
CA LEU A 157 13.45 2.42 6.81
C LEU A 157 14.34 1.27 7.30
N ILE A 158 14.27 0.94 8.59
CA ILE A 158 14.98 -0.21 9.18
C ILE A 158 14.45 -1.51 8.58
N VAL A 159 13.13 -1.67 8.56
CA VAL A 159 12.46 -2.83 7.94
C VAL A 159 12.82 -2.91 6.46
N ASP A 160 12.78 -1.82 5.70
CA ASP A 160 13.18 -1.80 4.29
C ASP A 160 14.60 -2.31 4.06
N GLU A 161 15.56 -1.89 4.88
CA GLU A 161 16.96 -2.32 4.74
C GLU A 161 17.13 -3.81 5.10
N ILE A 162 16.42 -4.29 6.11
CA ILE A 162 16.36 -5.72 6.45
C ILE A 162 15.79 -6.53 5.28
N MET A 163 14.70 -6.05 4.68
CA MET A 163 14.03 -6.70 3.54
C MET A 163 14.91 -6.71 2.29
N LYS A 164 15.59 -5.60 2.01
CA LYS A 164 16.52 -5.46 0.89
C LYS A 164 17.67 -6.47 0.96
N ARG A 165 18.17 -6.79 2.15
CA ARG A 165 19.22 -7.83 2.32
C ARG A 165 18.71 -9.23 2.00
N ARG A 166 17.49 -9.58 2.44
CA ARG A 166 16.87 -10.86 2.07
C ARG A 166 16.59 -10.95 0.57
N SER A 167 16.13 -9.86 -0.04
CA SER A 167 15.99 -9.76 -1.49
C SER A 167 17.28 -10.06 -2.25
N GLN A 168 18.44 -9.63 -1.74
CA GLN A 168 19.75 -9.96 -2.33
C GLN A 168 20.12 -11.44 -2.21
N GLN A 169 19.62 -12.14 -1.19
CA GLN A 169 19.83 -13.59 -1.04
C GLN A 169 18.87 -14.41 -1.92
N ASP A 170 17.60 -13.97 -2.03
CA ASP A 170 16.54 -14.69 -2.74
C ASP A 170 16.38 -14.30 -4.22
N GLY A 171 17.08 -13.26 -4.68
CA GLY A 171 17.07 -12.79 -6.07
C GLY A 171 15.74 -12.19 -6.55
N LYS A 172 14.78 -11.94 -5.66
CA LYS A 172 13.47 -11.35 -6.00
C LYS A 172 13.43 -9.87 -5.64
N PRO A 173 13.05 -8.96 -6.57
CA PRO A 173 12.88 -7.55 -6.24
C PRO A 173 11.75 -7.40 -5.21
N GLN A 174 12.00 -6.65 -4.14
CA GLN A 174 11.04 -6.42 -3.08
C GLN A 174 10.58 -4.97 -3.06
N ILE A 175 9.29 -4.78 -2.82
CA ILE A 175 8.66 -3.46 -2.69
C ILE A 175 9.21 -2.81 -1.42
N THR A 176 9.54 -1.53 -1.51
CA THR A 176 10.10 -0.72 -0.41
C THR A 176 9.17 0.44 -0.09
N THR A 177 9.25 0.98 1.13
CA THR A 177 8.56 2.23 1.52
C THR A 177 8.91 3.38 0.57
N LYS A 178 10.15 3.42 0.06
CA LYS A 178 10.57 4.41 -0.96
C LYS A 178 9.74 4.30 -2.24
N GLN A 179 9.39 3.10 -2.66
CA GLN A 179 8.55 2.87 -3.84
C GLN A 179 7.10 3.27 -3.56
N LEU A 180 6.60 3.04 -2.34
CA LEU A 180 5.28 3.50 -1.92
C LEU A 180 5.20 5.03 -1.90
N LEU A 181 6.19 5.69 -1.28
CA LEU A 181 6.29 7.14 -1.26
C LEU A 181 6.42 7.71 -2.68
N HIS A 182 7.25 7.11 -3.53
CA HIS A 182 7.37 7.53 -4.93
C HIS A 182 6.02 7.44 -5.66
N SER A 183 5.27 6.36 -5.44
CA SER A 183 3.93 6.20 -6.00
C SER A 183 2.95 7.25 -5.48
N ALA A 184 2.93 7.53 -4.17
CA ALA A 184 2.06 8.53 -3.56
C ALA A 184 2.38 9.96 -4.04
N VAL A 185 3.68 10.30 -4.12
CA VAL A 185 4.16 11.58 -4.67
C VAL A 185 3.80 11.69 -6.15
N GLY A 186 3.92 10.60 -6.92
CA GLY A 186 3.49 10.52 -8.31
C GLY A 186 2.00 10.83 -8.48
N LEU A 187 1.13 10.25 -7.63
CA LEU A 187 -0.29 10.57 -7.62
C LEU A 187 -0.54 12.06 -7.37
N CYS A 188 0.15 12.64 -6.38
CA CYS A 188 0.01 14.07 -6.09
C CYS A 188 0.44 14.94 -7.28
N ASN A 189 1.62 14.67 -7.84
CA ASN A 189 2.18 15.48 -8.92
C ASN A 189 1.35 15.40 -10.21
N THR A 190 0.85 14.21 -10.55
CA THR A 190 0.08 14.00 -11.78
C THR A 190 -1.34 14.57 -11.71
N TYR A 191 -1.98 14.55 -10.53
CA TYR A 191 -3.41 14.79 -10.40
C TYR A 191 -3.81 15.96 -9.49
N LEU A 192 -2.97 16.34 -8.51
CA LEU A 192 -3.39 17.18 -7.39
C LEU A 192 -2.67 18.53 -7.31
N VAL A 193 -1.40 18.68 -7.70
CA VAL A 193 -0.60 19.87 -7.39
C VAL A 193 -1.19 21.18 -7.95
N SER A 194 -1.26 21.33 -9.27
CA SER A 194 -1.87 22.53 -9.87
C SER A 194 -2.25 22.30 -11.33
N PRO A 195 -3.15 23.10 -11.93
CA PRO A 195 -3.45 23.00 -13.36
C PRO A 195 -2.24 23.21 -14.27
N GLU A 196 -1.20 23.90 -13.82
CA GLU A 196 0.02 24.15 -14.61
C GLU A 196 1.08 23.07 -14.44
N GLN A 197 1.09 22.39 -13.28
CA GLN A 197 2.12 21.41 -12.93
C GLN A 197 1.65 19.96 -13.08
N SER A 198 0.34 19.72 -13.00
CA SER A 198 -0.27 18.41 -13.08
C SER A 198 -0.86 18.16 -14.46
N GLU A 199 -0.25 17.24 -15.21
CA GLU A 199 -0.68 16.88 -16.58
C GLU A 199 -2.14 16.41 -16.63
N ARG A 200 -2.63 15.79 -15.55
CA ARG A 200 -4.00 15.24 -15.44
C ARG A 200 -4.75 15.83 -14.25
N TYR A 201 -4.60 17.13 -14.03
CA TYR A 201 -5.19 17.83 -12.89
C TYR A 201 -6.69 17.56 -12.70
N LEU A 202 -7.08 17.24 -11.47
CA LEU A 202 -8.46 16.97 -11.06
C LEU A 202 -9.11 18.25 -10.51
N SER A 203 -9.99 18.86 -11.32
CA SER A 203 -10.59 20.17 -11.03
C SER A 203 -11.68 20.16 -9.95
N ASN A 204 -12.41 19.04 -9.78
CA ASN A 204 -13.59 18.99 -8.91
C ASN A 204 -13.27 18.62 -7.45
N ILE A 205 -11.99 18.58 -7.06
CA ILE A 205 -11.57 18.29 -5.69
C ILE A 205 -11.50 19.59 -4.88
N PRO A 206 -12.13 19.67 -3.70
CA PRO A 206 -12.00 20.80 -2.79
C PRO A 206 -10.53 21.13 -2.47
N MET A 207 -10.21 22.42 -2.41
CA MET A 207 -8.82 22.87 -2.23
C MET A 207 -8.26 22.44 -0.87
N GLU A 208 -9.11 22.39 0.15
CA GLU A 208 -8.78 21.96 1.51
C GLU A 208 -8.34 20.50 1.53
N THR A 209 -9.12 19.60 0.91
CA THR A 209 -8.81 18.18 0.79
C THR A 209 -7.50 17.97 0.05
N ARG A 210 -7.32 18.67 -1.08
CA ARG A 210 -6.10 18.59 -1.89
C ARG A 210 -4.87 19.03 -1.10
N ASN A 211 -4.91 20.20 -0.47
CA ASN A 211 -3.76 20.75 0.26
C ASN A 211 -3.37 19.84 1.41
N ARG A 212 -4.35 19.30 2.15
CA ARG A 212 -4.11 18.31 3.21
C ARG A 212 -3.36 17.09 2.68
N ILE A 213 -3.80 16.52 1.56
CA ILE A 213 -3.16 15.32 0.97
C ILE A 213 -1.75 15.63 0.49
N ILE A 214 -1.56 16.77 -0.19
CA ILE A 214 -0.24 17.19 -0.66
C ILE A 214 0.72 17.40 0.52
N GLU A 215 0.28 18.06 1.58
CA GLU A 215 1.06 18.27 2.81
C GLU A 215 1.44 16.94 3.46
N SER A 216 0.47 16.04 3.67
CA SER A 216 0.73 14.71 4.24
C SER A 216 1.74 13.91 3.42
N VAL A 217 1.67 13.93 2.09
CA VAL A 217 2.55 13.13 1.23
C VAL A 217 3.92 13.78 1.03
N GLN A 218 3.97 15.08 0.75
CA GLN A 218 5.22 15.76 0.37
C GLN A 218 6.02 16.25 1.58
N ILE A 219 5.35 16.68 2.64
CA ILE A 219 5.97 17.22 3.86
C ILE A 219 6.10 16.12 4.91
N GLU A 220 4.99 15.49 5.26
CA GLU A 220 4.98 14.44 6.32
C GLU A 220 5.45 13.07 5.82
N ARG A 221 5.69 12.91 4.50
CA ARG A 221 6.12 11.66 3.87
C ARG A 221 5.22 10.46 4.16
N LYS A 222 3.92 10.69 4.34
CA LYS A 222 2.91 9.63 4.46
C LYS A 222 2.56 9.06 3.09
N TYR A 223 2.32 7.76 3.04
CA TYR A 223 2.00 7.01 1.82
C TYR A 223 0.96 5.92 2.09
N ASP A 224 0.16 6.10 3.14
CA ASP A 224 -0.95 5.23 3.49
C ASP A 224 -2.05 5.28 2.44
N ILE A 225 -2.83 4.20 2.37
CA ILE A 225 -4.00 4.17 1.50
C ILE A 225 -5.06 5.16 1.99
N GLU A 226 -5.15 5.38 3.30
CA GLU A 226 -6.19 6.16 3.95
C GLU A 226 -6.11 7.65 3.64
N ILE A 227 -4.90 8.18 3.37
CA ILE A 227 -4.75 9.60 3.00
C ILE A 227 -5.53 9.96 1.74
N PHE A 228 -5.81 8.97 0.89
CA PHE A 228 -6.56 9.15 -0.35
C PHE A 228 -8.03 8.73 -0.25
N ASP A 229 -8.53 8.36 0.93
CA ASP A 229 -9.92 7.90 1.09
C ASP A 229 -10.94 9.00 0.75
N ASP A 230 -10.61 10.26 1.05
CA ASP A 230 -11.44 11.41 0.68
C ASP A 230 -11.53 11.66 -0.83
N LEU A 231 -10.69 10.97 -1.63
CA LEU A 231 -10.65 11.08 -3.09
C LEU A 231 -11.33 9.89 -3.81
N LYS A 232 -11.78 8.87 -3.08
CA LYS A 232 -12.48 7.69 -3.63
C LYS A 232 -13.96 7.97 -3.84
#